data_AF-A0A6C1SRK6-F1
#
_entry.id   AF-A0A6C1SRK6-F1
#
_cell.length_a   1.000
_cell.length_b   1.000
_cell.length_c   1.000
_cell.angle_alpha   90.00
_cell.angle_beta   90.00
_cell.angle_gamma   90.00
#
_symmetry.space_group_name_H-M   'P 1'
#
loop_
_entity.id
_entity.type
_entity.pdbx_description
1 polymer ?
#
loop_
_entity_poly.entity_id
_entity_poly.type
_entity_poly.pdbx_seq_one_letter_code
_entity_poly.pdbx_strand_id
1 'polypeptide(L)'
;MPEKFWDPTKGEIRTDALLKSYAELERRLGRPRAGDVPGSPDDYRINLESPLLHDDPDMPAIRGRLHAAGFTNEQAQLVYDLAAERLEPLVAELAAVSEAERETERLVQRFGGAEPWQQVSRQLSAWGRKALPAPVFDALCTSYEGVVAMHRMMVNEEPALVQDGATMASPVSEAGLKVLMRDPRYWRDHDPAVVAQVREGFRALYPE
;
A
#
# COMPACT_ATOMS: atom_id res chain seq x y z
N MET A 1 42.68 34.23 -37.18
CA MET A 1 42.17 33.18 -38.09
C MET A 1 43.17 32.02 -38.07
N PRO A 2 42.77 30.74 -37.94
CA PRO A 2 43.71 29.62 -37.89
C PRO A 2 44.61 29.55 -39.14
N GLU A 3 45.91 29.27 -38.96
CA GLU A 3 46.91 29.26 -40.05
C GLU A 3 46.52 28.32 -41.21
N LYS A 4 45.84 27.22 -40.91
CA LYS A 4 45.34 26.26 -41.91
C LYS A 4 44.36 26.85 -42.94
N PHE A 5 43.73 27.98 -42.63
CA PHE A 5 42.78 28.67 -43.52
C PHE A 5 43.37 29.94 -44.14
N TRP A 6 44.61 30.31 -43.82
CA TRP A 6 45.27 31.50 -44.34
C TRP A 6 46.34 31.09 -45.36
N ASP A 7 46.39 31.78 -46.50
CA ASP A 7 47.48 31.60 -47.47
C ASP A 7 48.53 32.72 -47.32
N PRO A 8 49.69 32.44 -46.72
CA PRO A 8 50.71 33.47 -46.47
C PRO A 8 51.40 33.96 -47.75
N THR A 9 51.31 33.20 -48.85
CA THR A 9 51.92 33.53 -50.14
C THR A 9 51.03 34.43 -51.00
N LYS A 10 49.70 34.30 -50.88
CA LYS A 10 48.73 35.13 -51.60
C LYS A 10 48.08 36.23 -50.75
N GLY A 11 48.22 36.16 -49.42
CA GLY A 11 47.60 37.12 -48.48
C GLY A 11 46.08 36.98 -48.39
N GLU A 12 45.54 35.83 -48.78
CA GLU A 12 44.10 35.59 -48.91
C GLU A 12 43.64 34.40 -48.06
N ILE A 13 42.33 34.34 -47.81
CA ILE A 13 41.68 33.26 -47.10
C ILE A 13 41.52 32.06 -48.05
N ARG A 14 41.88 30.86 -47.59
CA ARG A 14 41.62 29.60 -48.28
C ARG A 14 40.15 29.23 -48.11
N THR A 15 39.29 29.85 -48.91
CA THR A 15 37.82 29.69 -48.88
C THR A 15 37.40 28.23 -49.05
N ASP A 16 38.05 27.47 -49.92
CA ASP A 16 37.75 26.05 -50.14
C ASP A 16 38.05 25.18 -48.90
N ALA A 17 39.16 25.46 -48.21
CA ALA A 17 39.53 24.75 -46.99
C ALA A 17 38.57 25.09 -45.83
N LEU A 18 38.12 26.35 -45.77
CA LEU A 18 37.15 26.81 -44.79
C LEU A 18 35.77 26.17 -45.02
N LEU A 19 35.27 26.18 -46.26
CA LEU A 19 34.01 25.54 -46.65
C LEU A 19 34.03 24.04 -46.38
N LYS A 20 35.14 23.36 -46.69
CA LYS A 20 35.31 21.93 -46.40
C LYS A 20 35.30 21.64 -44.91
N SER A 21 36.01 22.44 -44.11
CA SER A 21 36.01 22.29 -42.65
C SER A 21 34.66 22.63 -42.03
N TYR A 22 33.91 23.59 -42.59
CA TYR A 22 32.57 23.93 -42.14
C TYR A 22 31.57 22.81 -42.46
N ALA A 23 31.61 22.25 -43.67
CA ALA A 23 30.78 21.10 -44.05
C ALA A 23 31.08 19.85 -43.21
N GLU A 24 32.36 19.62 -42.87
CA GLU A 24 32.74 18.53 -41.95
C GLU A 24 32.29 18.77 -40.51
N LEU A 25 32.29 20.03 -40.06
CA LEU A 25 31.80 20.43 -38.74
C LEU A 25 30.28 20.29 -38.66
N GLU A 26 29.54 20.78 -39.66
CA GLU A 26 28.09 20.63 -39.78
C GLU A 26 27.70 19.14 -39.84
N ARG A 27 28.46 18.31 -40.55
CA ARG A 27 28.27 16.85 -40.55
C ARG A 27 28.52 16.21 -39.18
N ARG A 28 29.42 16.76 -38.37
CA ARG A 28 29.78 16.25 -37.02
C ARG A 28 28.90 16.79 -35.90
N LEU A 29 28.38 18.01 -36.02
CA LEU A 29 27.59 18.70 -35.00
C LEU A 29 26.08 18.67 -35.29
N GLY A 30 25.68 18.59 -36.57
CA GLY A 30 24.28 18.65 -36.99
C GLY A 30 23.53 17.31 -36.94
N ARG A 31 24.20 16.21 -36.57
CA ARG A 31 23.56 14.91 -36.33
C ARG A 31 23.84 14.46 -34.90
N PRO A 32 22.84 14.01 -34.12
CA PRO A 32 23.14 13.11 -33.00
C PRO A 32 24.01 11.99 -33.57
N ARG A 33 25.04 11.54 -32.85
CA ARG A 33 25.93 10.48 -33.34
C ARG A 33 25.05 9.35 -33.88
N ALA A 34 25.03 9.19 -35.20
CA ALA A 34 24.03 8.37 -35.90
C ALA A 34 24.15 6.86 -35.60
N GLY A 35 25.02 6.47 -34.66
CA GLY A 35 25.13 5.11 -34.13
C GLY A 35 24.43 4.91 -32.78
N ASP A 36 23.93 5.97 -32.13
CA ASP A 36 23.33 5.89 -30.79
C ASP A 36 21.79 5.89 -30.80
N VAL A 37 21.19 6.22 -31.95
CA VAL A 37 19.75 6.05 -32.23
C VAL A 37 19.52 4.61 -32.71
N PRO A 38 18.61 3.85 -32.09
CA PRO A 38 18.30 2.49 -32.54
C PRO A 38 17.77 2.44 -33.98
N GLY A 39 17.94 1.31 -34.68
CA GLY A 39 17.53 1.16 -36.08
C GLY A 39 16.01 1.03 -36.27
N SER A 40 15.30 0.65 -35.21
CA SER A 40 13.84 0.61 -35.16
C SER A 40 13.33 1.01 -33.77
N PRO A 41 12.04 1.38 -33.64
CA PRO A 41 11.42 1.64 -32.34
C PRO A 41 11.53 0.48 -31.34
N ASP A 42 11.54 -0.76 -31.83
CA ASP A 42 11.57 -1.93 -30.94
C ASP A 42 12.97 -2.19 -30.37
N ASP A 43 14.01 -1.60 -30.97
CA ASP A 43 15.40 -1.78 -30.55
C ASP A 43 15.82 -0.94 -29.35
N TYR A 44 14.92 -0.09 -28.81
CA TYR A 44 15.21 0.68 -27.60
C TYR A 44 15.47 -0.26 -26.40
N ARG A 45 16.59 -0.08 -25.72
CA ARG A 45 16.91 -0.81 -24.48
C ARG A 45 16.59 0.07 -23.29
N ILE A 46 15.33 0.05 -22.88
CA ILE A 46 14.85 0.78 -21.71
C ILE A 46 14.83 -0.18 -20.52
N ASN A 47 15.59 0.15 -19.47
CA ASN A 47 15.45 -0.47 -18.17
C ASN A 47 14.30 0.23 -17.43
N LEU A 48 13.21 -0.49 -17.20
CA LEU A 48 12.13 0.00 -16.36
C LEU A 48 12.31 -0.63 -14.98
N GLU A 49 12.66 0.17 -13.99
CA GLU A 49 12.71 -0.30 -12.59
C GLU A 49 11.36 -0.12 -11.90
N SER A 50 10.57 0.86 -12.37
CA SER A 50 9.27 1.21 -11.79
C SER A 50 8.14 0.29 -12.24
N PRO A 51 7.48 -0.46 -11.35
CA PRO A 51 6.34 -1.33 -11.69
C PRO A 51 5.16 -0.59 -12.35
N LEU A 52 5.06 0.73 -12.17
CA LEU A 52 4.00 1.57 -12.75
C LEU A 52 4.10 1.71 -14.26
N LEU A 53 5.32 1.61 -14.80
CA LEU A 53 5.61 1.78 -16.23
C LEU A 53 5.81 0.43 -16.93
N HIS A 54 5.81 -0.68 -16.17
CA HIS A 54 5.88 -2.02 -16.74
C HIS A 54 4.57 -2.34 -17.48
N ASP A 55 4.70 -2.98 -18.64
CA ASP A 55 3.58 -3.51 -19.44
C ASP A 55 2.57 -2.46 -19.94
N ASP A 56 2.97 -1.19 -20.07
CA ASP A 56 2.15 -0.15 -20.68
C ASP A 56 1.77 -0.54 -22.13
N PRO A 57 0.47 -0.69 -22.46
CA PRO A 57 0.04 -1.05 -23.81
C PRO A 57 0.43 -0.02 -24.87
N ASP A 58 0.70 1.23 -24.46
CA ASP A 58 1.11 2.32 -25.35
C ASP A 58 2.64 2.38 -25.57
N MET A 59 3.42 1.50 -24.93
CA MET A 59 4.88 1.43 -25.09
C MET A 59 5.36 1.39 -26.55
N PRO A 60 4.77 0.59 -27.46
CA PRO A 60 5.17 0.58 -28.86
C PRO A 60 4.95 1.94 -29.54
N ALA A 61 3.83 2.61 -29.24
CA ALA A 61 3.52 3.93 -29.79
C ALA A 61 4.47 5.01 -29.24
N ILE A 62 4.81 4.95 -27.95
CA ILE A 62 5.77 5.85 -27.32
C ILE A 62 7.16 5.67 -27.95
N ARG A 63 7.64 4.44 -28.08
CA ARG A 63 8.90 4.13 -28.76
C ARG A 63 8.93 4.60 -30.21
N GLY A 64 7.80 4.46 -30.91
CA GLY A 64 7.62 5.00 -32.26
C GLY A 64 7.83 6.51 -32.32
N ARG A 65 7.26 7.25 -31.36
CA ARG A 65 7.42 8.70 -31.25
C ARG A 65 8.85 9.10 -30.89
N LEU A 66 9.50 8.39 -29.97
CA LEU A 66 10.91 8.62 -29.60
C LEU A 66 11.83 8.41 -30.81
N HIS A 67 11.61 7.33 -31.55
CA HIS A 67 12.37 7.03 -32.78
C HIS A 67 12.13 8.09 -33.87
N ALA A 68 10.88 8.50 -34.10
CA ALA A 68 10.57 9.53 -35.08
C ALA A 68 11.21 10.89 -34.72
N ALA A 69 11.39 11.16 -33.43
CA ALA A 69 12.10 12.34 -32.91
C ALA A 69 13.63 12.18 -32.90
N GLY A 70 14.17 11.01 -33.26
CA GLY A 70 15.60 10.73 -33.33
C GLY A 70 16.28 10.63 -31.96
N PHE A 71 15.56 10.17 -30.94
CA PHE A 71 16.12 9.98 -29.61
C PHE A 71 17.16 8.85 -29.61
N THR A 72 18.27 9.08 -28.93
CA THR A 72 19.23 8.01 -28.61
C THR A 72 18.70 7.11 -27.50
N ASN A 73 19.29 5.93 -27.31
CA ASN A 73 18.95 5.07 -26.18
C ASN A 73 19.08 5.78 -24.82
N GLU A 74 20.16 6.54 -24.62
CA GLU A 74 20.41 7.28 -23.37
C GLU A 74 19.36 8.37 -23.13
N GLN A 75 19.00 9.12 -24.18
CA GLN A 75 17.94 10.12 -24.08
C GLN A 75 16.57 9.51 -23.82
N ALA A 76 16.28 8.37 -24.46
CA ALA A 76 15.04 7.64 -24.21
C ALA A 76 14.99 7.14 -22.77
N GLN A 77 16.06 6.53 -22.26
CA GLN A 77 16.17 6.08 -20.86
C GLN A 77 15.93 7.24 -19.88
N LEU A 78 16.58 8.39 -20.09
CA LEU A 78 16.41 9.57 -19.23
C LEU A 78 14.95 10.03 -19.14
N VAL A 79 14.17 9.93 -20.23
CA VAL A 79 12.74 10.29 -20.21
C VAL A 79 11.97 9.36 -19.28
N TYR A 80 12.23 8.05 -19.34
CA TYR A 80 11.59 7.08 -18.45
C TYR A 80 12.03 7.26 -16.99
N ASP A 81 13.31 7.54 -16.75
CA ASP A 81 13.84 7.79 -15.41
C ASP A 81 13.16 9.02 -14.77
N LEU A 82 13.07 10.13 -15.52
CA LEU A 82 12.39 11.34 -15.06
C LEU A 82 10.89 11.14 -14.88
N ALA A 83 10.27 10.33 -15.74
CA ALA A 83 8.87 9.97 -15.60
C ALA A 83 8.65 9.18 -14.31
N ALA A 84 9.47 8.16 -14.02
CA ALA A 84 9.39 7.40 -12.78
C ALA A 84 9.58 8.30 -11.55
N GLU A 85 10.61 9.14 -11.53
CA GLU A 85 10.91 10.06 -10.42
C GLU A 85 9.71 10.97 -10.07
N ARG A 86 8.93 11.38 -11.08
CA ARG A 86 7.79 12.30 -10.89
C ARG A 86 6.44 11.62 -10.73
N LEU A 87 6.22 10.51 -11.42
CA LEU A 87 4.93 9.82 -11.41
C LEU A 87 4.77 8.94 -10.17
N GLU A 88 5.84 8.29 -9.70
CA GLU A 88 5.78 7.45 -8.50
C GLU A 88 5.20 8.15 -7.26
N PRO A 89 5.69 9.34 -6.84
CA PRO A 89 5.15 10.00 -5.66
C PRO A 89 3.68 10.42 -5.84
N LEU A 90 3.29 10.84 -7.05
CA LEU A 90 1.90 11.23 -7.35
C LEU A 90 0.95 10.02 -7.30
N VAL A 91 1.36 8.88 -7.84
CA VAL A 91 0.57 7.65 -7.80
C VAL A 91 0.48 7.12 -6.37
N ALA A 92 1.57 7.18 -5.61
CA ALA A 92 1.57 6.79 -4.19
C ALA A 92 0.59 7.65 -3.37
N GLU A 93 0.54 8.95 -3.60
CA GLU A 93 -0.41 9.86 -2.94
C GLU A 93 -1.87 9.51 -3.30
N LEU A 94 -2.16 9.30 -4.59
CA LEU A 94 -3.50 8.92 -5.04
C LEU A 94 -3.94 7.55 -4.50
N ALA A 95 -3.02 6.59 -4.45
CA ALA A 95 -3.26 5.27 -3.87
C ALA A 95 -3.59 5.38 -2.37
N ALA A 96 -2.86 6.20 -1.62
CA ALA A 96 -3.11 6.41 -0.19
C ALA A 96 -4.50 7.02 0.08
N VAL A 97 -4.94 7.99 -0.72
CA VAL A 97 -6.30 8.55 -0.63
C VAL A 97 -7.35 7.48 -0.92
N SER A 98 -7.16 6.72 -1.99
CA SER A 98 -8.08 5.64 -2.38
C SER A 98 -8.16 4.53 -1.33
N GLU A 99 -7.04 4.22 -0.67
CA GLU A 99 -6.99 3.23 0.40
C GLU A 99 -7.76 3.69 1.64
N ALA A 100 -7.58 4.95 2.07
CA ALA A 100 -8.33 5.51 3.19
C ALA A 100 -9.85 5.51 2.97
N GLU A 101 -10.30 5.82 1.74
CA GLU A 101 -11.71 5.72 1.36
C GLU A 101 -12.20 4.28 1.42
N ARG A 102 -11.43 3.32 0.87
CA ARG A 102 -11.76 1.88 0.91
C ARG A 102 -11.82 1.34 2.33
N GLU A 103 -10.89 1.73 3.20
CA GLU A 103 -10.92 1.32 4.60
C GLU A 103 -12.16 1.85 5.31
N THR A 104 -12.54 3.10 5.05
CA THR A 104 -13.77 3.69 5.59
C THR A 104 -15.01 2.94 5.09
N GLU A 105 -15.08 2.62 3.80
CA GLU A 105 -16.18 1.87 3.23
C GLU A 105 -16.28 0.46 3.83
N ARG A 106 -15.15 -0.22 4.03
CA ARG A 106 -15.11 -1.52 4.71
C ARG A 106 -15.60 -1.44 6.15
N LEU A 107 -15.30 -0.37 6.88
CA LEU A 107 -15.84 -0.13 8.22
C LEU A 107 -17.36 0.08 8.16
N VAL A 108 -17.84 0.93 7.27
CA VAL A 108 -19.28 1.16 7.06
C VAL A 108 -20.01 -0.14 6.76
N GLN A 109 -19.51 -0.96 5.84
CA GLN A 109 -20.10 -2.25 5.51
C GLN A 109 -20.06 -3.22 6.70
N ARG A 110 -18.94 -3.29 7.43
CA ARG A 110 -18.78 -4.17 8.59
C ARG A 110 -19.78 -3.87 9.69
N PHE A 111 -20.02 -2.59 9.98
CA PHE A 111 -20.89 -2.16 11.07
C PHE A 111 -22.37 -2.07 10.65
N GLY A 112 -22.71 -2.42 9.40
CA GLY A 112 -24.11 -2.49 8.94
C GLY A 112 -24.66 -1.19 8.36
N GLY A 113 -23.80 -0.29 7.90
CA GLY A 113 -24.18 0.95 7.23
C GLY A 113 -23.60 2.21 7.89
N ALA A 114 -23.90 3.36 7.29
CA ALA A 114 -23.33 4.65 7.70
C ALA A 114 -23.81 5.08 9.10
N GLU A 115 -25.09 4.86 9.42
CA GLU A 115 -25.66 5.28 10.71
C GLU A 115 -25.11 4.45 11.89
N PRO A 116 -25.08 3.11 11.85
CA PRO A 116 -24.42 2.32 12.89
C PRO A 116 -22.94 2.65 13.04
N TRP A 117 -22.23 2.83 11.92
CA TRP A 117 -20.81 3.19 11.94
C TRP A 117 -20.55 4.53 12.62
N GLN A 118 -21.38 5.55 12.37
CA GLN A 118 -21.25 6.85 13.05
C GLN A 118 -21.44 6.76 14.57
N GLN A 119 -22.30 5.87 15.04
CA GLN A 119 -22.50 5.66 16.48
C GLN A 119 -21.28 4.95 17.10
N VAL A 120 -20.84 3.87 16.47
CA VAL A 120 -19.69 3.08 16.92
C VAL A 120 -18.41 3.90 16.89
N SER A 121 -18.16 4.69 15.84
CA SER A 121 -16.94 5.50 15.72
C SER A 121 -16.83 6.55 16.82
N ARG A 122 -17.95 7.16 17.24
CA ARG A 122 -17.99 8.10 18.38
C ARG A 122 -17.66 7.41 19.70
N GLN A 123 -18.24 6.24 19.94
CA GLN A 123 -17.98 5.45 21.15
C GLN A 123 -16.51 5.00 21.20
N LEU A 124 -15.99 4.46 20.10
CA LEU A 124 -14.60 4.06 19.97
C LEU A 124 -13.63 5.22 20.17
N SER A 125 -13.94 6.41 19.62
CA SER A 125 -13.08 7.59 19.80
C SER A 125 -13.05 8.06 21.25
N ALA A 126 -14.20 8.04 21.94
CA ALA A 126 -14.28 8.43 23.34
C ALA A 126 -13.56 7.43 24.25
N TRP A 127 -13.76 6.14 24.02
CA TRP A 127 -13.08 5.07 24.75
C TRP A 127 -11.58 5.07 24.48
N GLY A 128 -11.17 5.12 23.20
CA GLY A 128 -9.78 5.00 22.78
C GLY A 128 -8.89 6.13 23.30
N ARG A 129 -9.40 7.38 23.31
CA ARG A 129 -8.69 8.52 23.91
C ARG A 129 -8.51 8.41 25.42
N LYS A 130 -9.35 7.63 26.10
CA LYS A 130 -9.29 7.42 27.56
C LYS A 130 -8.42 6.21 27.91
N ALA A 131 -8.52 5.14 27.13
CA ALA A 131 -7.87 3.86 27.41
C ALA A 131 -6.43 3.77 26.84
N LEU A 132 -6.13 4.50 25.76
CA LEU A 132 -4.87 4.39 25.02
C LEU A 132 -4.06 5.68 25.06
N PRO A 133 -2.72 5.60 25.02
CA PRO A 133 -1.87 6.76 24.78
C PRO A 133 -2.19 7.40 23.42
N ALA A 134 -2.16 8.74 23.35
CA ALA A 134 -2.42 9.51 22.13
C ALA A 134 -1.72 8.97 20.86
N PRO A 135 -0.40 8.67 20.85
CA PRO A 135 0.25 8.16 19.63
C PRO A 135 -0.25 6.77 19.21
N VAL A 136 -0.70 5.94 20.16
CA VAL A 136 -1.23 4.60 19.88
C VAL A 136 -2.66 4.70 19.32
N PHE A 137 -3.48 5.59 19.89
CA PHE A 137 -4.81 5.87 19.38
C PHE A 137 -4.76 6.40 17.94
N ASP A 138 -3.91 7.39 17.67
CA ASP A 138 -3.78 7.99 16.35
C ASP A 138 -3.34 6.95 15.30
N ALA A 139 -2.40 6.06 15.64
CA ALA A 139 -1.95 4.99 14.75
C ALA A 139 -3.01 3.90 14.48
N LEU A 140 -3.87 3.60 15.46
CA LEU A 140 -4.92 2.58 15.31
C LEU A 140 -6.13 3.11 14.54
N CYS A 141 -6.39 4.41 14.59
CA CYS A 141 -7.51 5.03 13.89
C CYS A 141 -7.29 5.22 12.38
N THR A 142 -6.06 5.06 11.89
CA THR A 142 -5.72 5.21 10.46
C THR A 142 -5.79 3.92 9.67
N SER A 143 -6.25 2.81 10.26
CA SER A 143 -6.40 1.54 9.55
C SER A 143 -7.66 0.79 9.96
N TYR A 144 -8.23 0.03 9.01
CA TYR A 144 -9.40 -0.81 9.29
C TYR A 144 -9.12 -1.82 10.41
N GLU A 145 -7.98 -2.52 10.35
CA GLU A 145 -7.62 -3.52 11.36
C GLU A 145 -7.39 -2.89 12.74
N GLY A 146 -6.82 -1.69 12.80
CA GLY A 146 -6.63 -0.95 14.04
C GLY A 146 -7.95 -0.58 14.70
N VAL A 147 -8.92 -0.09 13.92
CA VAL A 147 -10.28 0.21 14.41
C VAL A 147 -11.00 -1.06 14.88
N VAL A 148 -10.88 -2.17 14.15
CA VAL A 148 -11.49 -3.45 14.55
C VAL A 148 -10.83 -4.02 15.81
N ALA A 149 -9.51 -3.91 15.95
CA ALA A 149 -8.79 -4.27 17.16
C ALA A 149 -9.25 -3.40 18.33
N MET A 150 -9.39 -2.08 18.12
CA MET A 150 -9.91 -1.14 19.10
C MET A 150 -11.34 -1.50 19.55
N HIS A 151 -12.19 -1.87 18.61
CA HIS A 151 -13.55 -2.34 18.92
C HIS A 151 -13.56 -3.66 19.70
N ARG A 152 -12.69 -4.60 19.37
CA ARG A 152 -12.53 -5.84 20.16
C ARG A 152 -12.03 -5.53 21.56
N MET A 153 -11.08 -4.61 21.72
CA MET A 153 -10.61 -4.20 23.05
C MET A 153 -11.75 -3.55 23.83
N MET A 154 -12.49 -2.60 23.27
CA MET A 154 -13.63 -1.98 23.94
C MET A 154 -14.70 -3.00 24.39
N VAL A 155 -15.02 -3.99 23.55
CA VAL A 155 -16.02 -5.02 23.87
C VAL A 155 -15.48 -6.09 24.84
N ASN A 156 -14.20 -6.46 24.74
CA ASN A 156 -13.58 -7.46 25.61
C ASN A 156 -13.04 -6.88 26.92
N GLU A 157 -12.78 -5.57 26.98
CA GLU A 157 -12.51 -4.79 28.19
C GLU A 157 -13.80 -4.31 28.87
N GLU A 158 -14.96 -4.84 28.49
CA GLU A 158 -16.05 -5.03 29.45
C GLU A 158 -15.91 -6.40 30.14
N PRO A 159 -14.98 -6.58 31.10
CA PRO A 159 -15.22 -7.58 32.12
C PRO A 159 -16.42 -7.09 32.94
N ALA A 160 -17.39 -7.98 33.10
CA ALA A 160 -18.51 -7.83 34.02
C ALA A 160 -18.04 -7.50 35.45
N LEU A 161 -17.90 -6.21 35.76
CA LEU A 161 -17.81 -5.61 37.10
C LEU A 161 -18.24 -4.15 36.88
N VAL A 162 -19.51 -3.78 37.05
CA VAL A 162 -20.19 -3.62 38.34
C VAL A 162 -21.69 -3.91 38.18
N GLN A 163 -22.14 -5.10 38.57
CA GLN A 163 -23.35 -5.19 39.38
C GLN A 163 -22.87 -5.32 40.82
N ASP A 164 -22.85 -4.20 41.52
CA ASP A 164 -22.80 -4.19 42.99
C ASP A 164 -24.04 -4.95 43.48
N GLY A 165 -23.80 -6.16 43.92
CA GLY A 165 -24.83 -7.11 44.29
C GLY A 165 -24.22 -8.48 44.45
N ALA A 166 -23.59 -8.69 45.59
CA ALA A 166 -22.95 -9.92 45.99
C ALA A 166 -23.84 -11.15 45.72
N THR A 167 -23.50 -11.89 44.69
CA THR A 167 -23.64 -13.34 44.69
C THR A 167 -22.49 -13.89 43.88
N MET A 168 -21.47 -14.40 44.56
CA MET A 168 -20.63 -15.43 43.97
C MET A 168 -21.60 -16.43 43.34
N ALA A 169 -21.51 -16.62 42.02
CA ALA A 169 -22.23 -17.69 41.37
C ALA A 169 -21.75 -18.99 42.01
N SER A 170 -22.50 -19.45 43.00
CA SER A 170 -22.27 -20.72 43.65
C SER A 170 -22.20 -21.78 42.54
N PRO A 171 -21.35 -22.81 42.72
CA PRO A 171 -21.22 -23.91 41.75
C PRO A 171 -22.53 -24.70 41.51
N VAL A 172 -23.61 -24.32 42.19
CA VAL A 172 -24.95 -24.90 42.15
C VAL A 172 -25.91 -24.01 41.35
N SER A 173 -25.44 -23.20 40.40
CA SER A 173 -26.33 -22.47 39.49
C SER A 173 -26.54 -23.26 38.19
N GLU A 174 -27.78 -23.29 37.68
CA GLU A 174 -28.13 -24.03 36.45
C GLU A 174 -27.26 -23.61 35.25
N ALA A 175 -26.88 -22.34 35.19
CA ALA A 175 -25.98 -21.80 34.18
C ALA A 175 -24.55 -22.39 34.29
N GLY A 176 -24.02 -22.55 35.51
CA GLY A 176 -22.73 -23.18 35.75
C GLY A 176 -22.72 -24.67 35.38
N LEU A 177 -23.81 -25.39 35.63
CA LEU A 177 -23.95 -26.79 35.24
C LEU A 177 -24.00 -26.96 33.71
N LYS A 178 -24.68 -26.07 32.98
CA LYS A 178 -24.72 -26.10 31.51
C LYS A 178 -23.34 -25.86 30.88
N VAL A 179 -22.47 -25.10 31.55
CA VAL A 179 -21.08 -24.91 31.13
C VAL A 179 -20.27 -26.20 31.32
N LEU A 180 -20.43 -26.88 32.46
CA LEU A 180 -19.80 -28.19 32.71
C LEU A 180 -20.29 -29.28 31.74
N MET A 181 -21.55 -29.25 31.32
CA MET A 181 -22.08 -30.19 30.31
C MET A 181 -21.51 -29.97 28.90
N ARG A 182 -20.98 -28.77 28.61
CA ARG A 182 -20.33 -28.45 27.33
C ARG A 182 -18.83 -28.76 27.32
N ASP A 183 -18.24 -29.07 28.48
CA ASP A 183 -16.84 -29.48 28.58
C ASP A 183 -16.63 -30.83 27.86
N PRO A 184 -15.65 -30.94 26.94
CA PRO A 184 -15.29 -32.21 26.29
C PRO A 184 -15.05 -33.35 27.27
N ARG A 185 -14.58 -33.05 28.49
CA ARG A 185 -14.36 -34.06 29.55
C ARG A 185 -15.65 -34.74 30.03
N TYR A 186 -16.81 -34.08 29.90
CA TYR A 186 -18.10 -34.63 30.30
C TYR A 186 -18.72 -35.56 29.23
N TRP A 187 -18.73 -35.15 27.95
CA TRP A 187 -19.42 -35.89 26.88
C TRP A 187 -18.50 -36.73 25.99
N ARG A 188 -17.20 -36.42 25.92
CA ARG A 188 -16.23 -37.15 25.09
C ARG A 188 -15.42 -38.15 25.91
N ASP A 189 -14.87 -37.70 27.03
CA ASP A 189 -13.97 -38.51 27.86
C ASP A 189 -14.70 -39.17 29.05
N HIS A 190 -15.97 -38.80 29.28
CA HIS A 190 -16.82 -39.30 30.37
C HIS A 190 -16.09 -39.37 31.71
N ASP A 191 -15.36 -38.32 32.05
CA ASP A 191 -14.57 -38.27 33.27
C ASP A 191 -15.49 -38.48 34.48
N PRO A 192 -15.28 -39.55 35.27
CA PRO A 192 -16.15 -39.89 36.39
C PRO A 192 -16.24 -38.79 37.44
N ALA A 193 -15.21 -37.94 37.58
CA ALA A 193 -15.23 -36.81 38.51
C ALA A 193 -16.18 -35.69 38.03
N VAL A 194 -16.14 -35.37 36.74
CA VAL A 194 -16.97 -34.31 36.13
C VAL A 194 -18.44 -34.75 36.06
N VAL A 195 -18.69 -36.03 35.73
CA VAL A 195 -20.05 -36.59 35.73
C VAL A 195 -20.66 -36.60 37.13
N ALA A 196 -19.88 -36.93 38.17
CA ALA A 196 -20.34 -36.87 39.54
C ALA A 196 -20.72 -35.43 39.96
N GLN A 197 -19.90 -34.45 39.58
CA GLN A 197 -20.12 -33.03 39.89
C GLN A 197 -21.38 -32.47 39.22
N VAL A 198 -21.63 -32.82 37.95
CA VAL A 198 -22.86 -32.43 37.23
C VAL A 198 -24.09 -33.10 37.86
N ARG A 199 -24.01 -34.38 38.19
CA ARG A 199 -25.12 -35.13 38.82
C ARG A 199 -25.46 -34.59 40.20
N GLU A 200 -24.45 -34.27 41.01
CA GLU A 200 -24.61 -33.70 42.34
C GLU A 200 -25.15 -32.26 42.27
N GLY A 201 -24.68 -31.46 41.31
CA GLY A 201 -25.21 -30.12 41.05
C GLY A 201 -26.70 -30.14 40.69
N PHE A 202 -27.14 -31.05 39.81
CA PHE A 202 -28.56 -31.14 39.43
C PHE A 202 -29.42 -31.66 40.58
N ARG A 203 -28.91 -32.61 41.38
CA ARG A 203 -29.60 -33.10 42.60
C ARG A 203 -29.78 -31.99 43.64
N ALA A 204 -28.80 -31.10 43.79
CA ALA A 204 -28.88 -29.97 44.71
C ALA A 204 -29.82 -28.85 44.20
N LEU A 205 -29.99 -28.71 42.88
CA LEU A 205 -30.90 -27.75 42.25
C LEU A 205 -32.38 -28.21 42.24
N TYR A 206 -32.63 -29.52 42.23
CA TYR A 206 -33.97 -30.11 42.22
C TYR A 206 -34.11 -31.22 43.28
N PRO A 207 -34.12 -30.87 44.59
CA PRO A 207 -34.58 -31.78 45.62
C PRO A 207 -36.11 -31.97 45.52
N GLU A 208 -36.61 -33.20 45.65
CA GLU A 208 -38.06 -33.45 45.84
C GLU A 208 -38.57 -32.89 47.17
#